data_AF-A0A0B7AF38-F1
#
_entry.id   AF-A0A0B7AF38-F1
#
_cell.length_a   1.000
_cell.length_b   1.000
_cell.length_c   1.000
_cell.angle_alpha   90.00
_cell.angle_beta   90.00
_cell.angle_gamma   90.00
#
_symmetry.space_group_name_H-M   'P 1'
#
loop_
_entity.id
_entity.type
_entity.pdbx_description
1 polymer ?
#
loop_
_entity_poly.entity_id
_entity_poly.type
_entity_poly.pdbx_seq_one_letter_code
_entity_poly.pdbx_strand_id
1 'polypeptide(L)'
;FIHKMADNSSIEFLEQRISSLESLVFGAVEKDADYPKTGKVNNQCIESLLDIQGKIQSTLSQKKKATLLFEKLPELKMYLDHAYTDEMMLSEDACAEAVLAEADFLEQQTSLLQKLSENQTHINSEHIQAVPKFAEKLQTLSRLQIDQQDEVAKLSDETRRLLSAYNDIVNLLSKQFLMWDDTLTQLEIQAAVKK
;
A
#
# COMPACT_ATOMS: atom_id res chain seq x y z
N PHE A 1 7.69 11.64 -2.50
CA PHE A 1 6.38 12.29 -2.75
C PHE A 1 5.31 11.85 -1.77
N ILE A 2 5.12 10.55 -1.51
CA ILE A 2 4.12 10.03 -0.55
C ILE A 2 4.38 10.50 0.90
N HIS A 3 5.64 10.55 1.33
CA HIS A 3 6.00 11.00 2.68
C HIS A 3 5.74 12.50 2.94
N LYS A 4 5.69 13.33 1.89
CA LYS A 4 5.42 14.77 1.99
C LYS A 4 3.91 15.07 2.01
N MET A 5 3.10 14.15 1.46
CA MET A 5 1.64 14.20 1.48
C MET A 5 1.06 13.76 2.83
N ALA A 6 1.67 12.76 3.49
CA ALA A 6 1.27 12.32 4.84
C ALA A 6 1.58 13.34 5.95
N ASP A 7 2.63 14.13 5.77
CA ASP A 7 2.99 15.23 6.68
C ASP A 7 1.98 16.39 6.55
N ASN A 8 1.60 16.73 5.31
CA ASN A 8 0.58 17.74 5.04
C ASN A 8 -0.81 17.37 5.59
N SER A 9 -1.25 16.11 5.50
CA SER A 9 -2.54 15.70 6.06
C SER A 9 -2.59 15.79 7.59
N SER A 10 -1.45 15.55 8.24
CA SER A 10 -1.33 15.64 9.71
C SER A 10 -1.36 17.10 10.16
N ILE A 11 -0.71 17.99 9.40
CA ILE A 11 -0.73 19.44 9.62
C ILE A 11 -2.14 19.99 9.39
N GLU A 12 -2.81 19.58 8.32
CA GLU A 12 -4.17 20.01 7.99
C GLU A 12 -5.20 19.60 9.06
N PHE A 13 -5.07 18.38 9.60
CA PHE A 13 -5.90 17.94 10.73
C PHE A 13 -5.64 18.77 12.00
N LEU A 14 -4.38 19.10 12.28
CA LEU A 14 -4.01 19.94 13.41
C LEU A 14 -4.53 21.37 13.22
N GLU A 15 -4.44 21.93 12.02
CA GLU A 15 -4.98 23.25 11.70
C GLU A 15 -6.51 23.29 11.83
N GLN A 16 -7.21 22.25 11.38
CA GLN A 16 -8.66 22.15 11.54
C GLN A 16 -9.07 22.06 13.02
N ARG A 17 -8.31 21.29 13.82
CA ARG A 17 -8.55 21.16 15.26
C ARG A 17 -8.25 22.47 16.00
N ILE A 18 -7.16 23.15 15.65
CA ILE A 18 -6.82 24.46 16.20
C ILE A 18 -7.91 25.47 15.85
N SER A 19 -8.32 25.56 14.58
CA SER A 19 -9.39 26.47 14.17
C SER A 19 -10.71 26.19 14.90
N SER A 20 -11.00 24.93 15.22
CA SER A 20 -12.18 24.55 16.00
C SER A 20 -12.07 25.01 17.46
N LEU A 21 -10.91 24.80 18.10
CA LEU A 21 -10.64 25.25 19.46
C LEU A 21 -10.64 26.77 19.59
N GLU A 22 -10.06 27.46 18.60
CA GLU A 22 -10.04 28.92 18.53
C GLU A 22 -11.44 29.50 18.38
N SER A 23 -12.28 28.90 17.53
CA SER A 23 -13.69 29.29 17.39
C SER A 23 -14.49 29.09 18.67
N LEU A 24 -14.13 28.08 19.48
CA LEU A 24 -14.81 27.77 20.73
C LEU A 24 -14.44 28.73 21.86
N VAL A 25 -13.21 29.25 21.87
CA VAL A 25 -12.72 30.16 22.91
C VAL A 25 -12.97 31.63 22.55
N PHE A 26 -12.72 32.02 21.29
CA PHE A 26 -12.79 33.41 20.83
C PHE A 26 -14.01 33.71 19.93
N GLY A 27 -14.79 32.70 19.54
CA GLY A 27 -16.00 32.89 18.73
C GLY A 27 -15.71 33.33 17.29
N ALA A 28 -16.61 34.14 16.72
CA ALA A 28 -16.49 34.68 15.36
C ALA A 28 -15.81 36.07 15.32
N VAL A 29 -14.91 36.35 16.27
CA VAL A 29 -14.17 37.62 16.35
C VAL A 29 -13.01 37.62 15.35
N GLU A 30 -12.67 38.77 14.77
CA GLU A 30 -11.57 38.89 13.81
C GLU A 30 -10.24 38.45 14.44
N LYS A 31 -9.62 37.43 13.83
CA LYS A 31 -8.44 36.70 14.33
C LYS A 31 -7.21 37.59 14.56
N ASP A 32 -7.16 38.79 13.99
CA ASP A 32 -6.00 39.68 14.06
C ASP A 32 -6.14 40.87 15.02
N ALA A 33 -7.36 41.17 15.49
CA ALA A 33 -7.62 42.36 16.31
C ALA A 33 -7.44 42.08 17.81
N ASP A 34 -8.01 40.98 18.31
CA ASP A 34 -8.11 40.70 19.75
C ASP A 34 -7.34 39.45 20.22
N TYR A 35 -6.59 38.79 19.32
CA TYR A 35 -5.65 37.76 19.75
C TYR A 35 -4.60 38.38 20.67
N PRO A 36 -4.28 37.77 21.82
CA PRO A 36 -3.31 38.34 22.74
C PRO A 36 -1.91 38.27 22.15
N LYS A 37 -1.48 39.36 21.51
CA LYS A 37 -0.14 39.50 20.90
C LYS A 37 0.98 39.58 21.93
N THR A 38 0.65 39.60 23.22
CA THR A 38 1.60 39.57 24.33
C THR A 38 1.06 38.67 25.45
N GLY A 39 1.94 37.87 26.07
CA GLY A 39 1.59 36.77 26.99
C GLY A 39 0.95 37.14 28.34
N LYS A 40 0.10 38.17 28.40
CA LYS A 40 -0.55 38.68 29.62
C LYS A 40 -2.09 38.65 29.61
N VAL A 41 -2.74 37.96 28.66
CA VAL A 41 -4.22 37.85 28.59
C VAL A 41 -4.72 36.42 28.86
N ASN A 42 -3.83 35.49 29.26
CA ASN A 42 -4.22 34.09 29.51
C ASN A 42 -5.17 33.90 30.72
N ASN A 43 -5.39 34.94 31.53
CA ASN A 43 -6.14 34.80 32.78
C ASN A 43 -7.57 35.32 32.71
N GLN A 44 -7.97 36.15 31.73
CA GLN A 44 -9.29 36.79 31.76
C GLN A 44 -10.46 35.81 31.56
N CYS A 45 -10.35 34.86 30.63
CA CYS A 45 -11.38 33.83 30.44
C CYS A 45 -11.46 32.88 31.63
N ILE A 46 -10.32 32.50 32.20
CA ILE A 46 -10.25 31.59 33.36
C ILE A 46 -10.79 32.27 34.62
N GLU A 47 -10.40 33.53 34.88
CA GLU A 47 -10.89 34.33 36.01
C GLU A 47 -12.39 34.62 35.86
N SER A 48 -12.87 34.94 34.65
CA SER A 48 -14.30 35.13 34.39
C SER A 48 -15.09 33.83 34.59
N LEU A 49 -14.54 32.69 34.15
CA LEU A 49 -15.17 31.39 34.32
C LEU A 49 -15.18 30.94 35.79
N LEU A 50 -14.11 31.23 36.54
CA LEU A 50 -14.04 31.03 37.99
C LEU A 50 -15.01 31.94 38.74
N ASP A 51 -15.17 33.20 38.34
CA ASP A 51 -16.16 34.12 38.92
C ASP A 51 -17.59 33.66 38.63
N ILE A 52 -17.88 33.21 37.40
CA ILE A 52 -19.16 32.59 37.04
C ILE A 52 -19.38 31.30 37.84
N GLN A 53 -18.37 30.44 37.98
CA GLN A 53 -18.45 29.23 38.79
C GLN A 53 -18.72 29.56 40.27
N GLY A 54 -18.05 30.57 40.82
CA GLY A 54 -18.28 31.07 42.18
C GLY A 54 -19.69 31.65 42.37
N LYS A 55 -20.21 32.38 41.38
CA LYS A 55 -21.60 32.88 41.34
C LYS A 55 -22.62 31.75 41.23
N ILE A 56 -22.35 30.72 40.42
CA ILE A 56 -23.17 29.52 40.33
C ILE A 56 -23.16 28.80 41.67
N GLN A 57 -22.01 28.55 42.27
CA GLN A 57 -21.88 27.81 43.53
C GLN A 57 -22.50 28.55 44.72
N SER A 58 -22.36 29.88 44.80
CA SER A 58 -23.03 30.70 45.83
C SER A 58 -24.55 30.71 45.65
N THR A 59 -25.05 30.82 44.42
CA THR A 59 -26.49 30.76 44.11
C THR A 59 -27.06 29.36 44.36
N LEU A 60 -26.28 28.32 44.05
CA LEU A 60 -26.63 26.92 44.26
C LEU A 60 -26.69 26.58 45.76
N SER A 61 -25.76 27.10 46.56
CA SER A 61 -25.72 26.89 48.01
C SER A 61 -26.92 27.52 48.73
N GLN A 62 -27.49 28.60 48.18
CA GLN A 62 -28.69 29.24 48.73
C GLN A 62 -29.99 28.50 48.36
N LYS A 63 -29.99 27.66 47.32
CA LYS A 63 -31.19 26.97 46.80
C LYS A 63 -31.02 25.45 46.86
N LYS A 64 -31.38 24.84 47.99
CA LYS A 64 -31.29 23.38 48.23
C LYS A 64 -31.84 22.49 47.10
N LYS A 65 -32.94 22.91 46.44
CA LYS A 65 -33.52 22.18 45.29
C LYS A 65 -32.64 22.23 44.03
N ALA A 66 -31.96 23.35 43.80
CA ALA A 66 -31.04 23.49 42.67
C ALA A 66 -29.77 22.68 42.91
N THR A 67 -29.26 22.64 44.15
CA THR A 67 -28.11 21.79 44.53
C THR A 67 -28.38 20.33 44.22
N LEU A 68 -29.54 19.82 44.65
CA LEU A 68 -29.95 18.44 44.39
C LEU A 68 -30.06 18.15 42.89
N LEU A 69 -30.60 19.09 42.09
CA LEU A 69 -30.67 18.93 40.63
C LEU A 69 -29.28 18.94 39.98
N PHE A 70 -28.35 19.76 40.47
CA PHE A 70 -26.98 19.81 39.96
C PHE A 70 -26.20 18.54 40.30
N GLU A 71 -26.43 17.96 41.49
CA GLU A 71 -25.90 16.65 41.89
C GLU A 71 -26.49 15.49 41.06
N LYS A 72 -27.76 15.61 40.67
CA LYS A 72 -28.47 14.63 39.83
C LYS A 72 -28.25 14.83 38.32
N LEU A 73 -27.64 15.93 37.90
CA LEU A 73 -27.32 16.23 36.51
C LEU A 73 -26.43 15.16 35.84
N PRO A 74 -25.34 14.66 36.45
CA PRO A 74 -24.54 13.59 35.85
C PRO A 74 -25.34 12.29 35.71
N GLU A 75 -26.20 11.96 36.69
CA GLU A 75 -27.07 10.79 36.63
C GLU A 75 -28.12 10.94 35.52
N LEU A 76 -28.72 12.12 35.38
CA LEU A 76 -29.66 12.42 34.30
C LEU A 76 -28.98 12.38 32.93
N LYS A 77 -27.75 12.88 32.82
CA LYS A 77 -26.93 12.78 31.61
C LYS A 77 -26.65 11.32 31.24
N MET A 78 -26.44 10.46 32.24
CA MET A 78 -26.29 9.01 32.04
C MET A 78 -27.59 8.38 31.51
N TYR A 79 -28.75 8.73 32.06
CA TYR A 79 -30.04 8.24 31.56
C TYR A 79 -30.43 8.80 30.18
N LEU A 80 -29.85 9.92 29.75
CA LEU A 80 -30.00 10.49 28.40
C LEU A 80 -29.01 9.91 27.40
N ASP A 81 -28.01 9.15 27.86
CA ASP A 81 -27.11 8.42 26.98
C ASP A 81 -27.83 7.22 26.39
N HIS A 82 -27.89 7.17 25.05
CA HIS A 82 -28.60 6.12 24.32
C HIS A 82 -27.98 4.73 24.61
N ALA A 83 -26.66 4.69 24.83
CA ALA A 83 -25.96 3.45 25.15
C ALA A 83 -26.41 2.85 26.51
N TYR A 84 -26.74 3.69 27.49
CA TYR A 84 -27.19 3.24 28.81
C TYR A 84 -28.67 2.82 28.82
N THR A 85 -29.49 3.47 27.99
CA THR A 85 -30.90 3.12 27.83
C THR A 85 -31.08 1.84 27.01
N ASP A 86 -30.22 1.58 26.02
CA ASP A 86 -30.26 0.32 25.25
C ASP A 86 -29.91 -0.91 26.11
N GLU A 87 -28.92 -0.82 27.00
CA GLU A 87 -28.62 -1.90 27.98
C GLU A 87 -29.77 -2.14 28.96
N MET A 88 -30.53 -1.10 29.34
CA MET A 88 -31.69 -1.21 30.24
C MET A 88 -32.94 -1.74 29.51
N MET A 89 -33.05 -1.53 28.19
CA MET A 89 -34.23 -1.86 27.39
C MET A 89 -34.15 -3.26 26.74
N LEU A 90 -32.97 -3.86 26.61
CA LEU A 90 -32.86 -5.27 26.25
C LEU A 90 -33.21 -6.15 27.45
N SER A 91 -34.48 -6.55 27.54
CA SER A 91 -34.88 -7.68 28.37
C SER A 91 -34.14 -8.96 27.94
N GLU A 92 -33.82 -9.85 28.88
CA GLU A 92 -33.18 -11.15 28.58
C GLU A 92 -33.94 -11.92 27.48
N ASP A 93 -35.27 -11.83 27.47
CA ASP A 93 -36.10 -12.47 26.44
C ASP A 93 -35.91 -11.85 25.05
N ALA A 94 -35.76 -10.53 24.96
CA ALA A 94 -35.50 -9.83 23.69
C ALA A 94 -34.08 -10.12 23.17
N CYS A 95 -33.12 -10.26 24.07
CA CYS A 95 -31.76 -10.70 23.74
C CYS A 95 -31.75 -12.14 23.21
N ALA A 96 -32.48 -13.04 23.87
CA ALA A 96 -32.61 -14.43 23.41
C ALA A 96 -33.30 -14.52 22.04
N GLU A 97 -34.36 -13.75 21.81
CA GLU A 97 -35.07 -13.72 20.53
C GLU A 97 -34.21 -13.11 19.42
N ALA A 98 -33.43 -12.07 19.70
CA ALA A 98 -32.46 -11.52 18.75
C ALA A 98 -31.36 -12.53 18.37
N VAL A 99 -30.80 -13.24 19.36
CA VAL A 99 -29.80 -14.29 19.10
C VAL A 99 -30.38 -15.44 18.29
N LEU A 100 -31.63 -15.85 18.56
CA LEU A 100 -32.32 -16.89 17.80
C LEU A 100 -32.65 -16.43 16.38
N ALA A 101 -33.06 -15.17 16.19
CA ALA A 101 -33.31 -14.60 14.88
C ALA A 101 -32.03 -14.50 14.02
N GLU A 102 -30.88 -14.28 14.65
CA GLU A 102 -29.57 -14.19 13.98
C GLU A 102 -28.76 -15.51 13.99
N ALA A 103 -29.32 -16.61 14.50
CA ALA A 103 -28.60 -17.88 14.64
C ALA A 103 -28.01 -18.39 13.31
N ASP A 104 -28.79 -18.33 12.23
CA ASP A 104 -28.35 -18.73 10.89
C ASP A 104 -27.19 -17.86 10.38
N PHE A 105 -27.23 -16.55 10.68
CA PHE A 105 -26.16 -15.63 10.33
C PHE A 105 -24.87 -15.95 11.10
N LEU A 106 -24.98 -16.19 12.41
CA LEU A 106 -23.84 -16.57 13.26
C LEU A 106 -23.22 -17.90 12.83
N GLU A 107 -24.03 -18.88 12.42
CA GLU A 107 -23.54 -20.17 11.90
C GLU A 107 -22.78 -19.99 10.58
N GLN A 108 -23.30 -19.17 9.67
CA GLN A 108 -22.60 -18.82 8.43
C GLN A 108 -21.27 -18.11 8.68
N GLN A 109 -21.24 -17.14 9.60
CA GLN A 109 -19.99 -16.44 9.97
C GLN A 109 -18.99 -17.39 10.62
N THR A 110 -19.44 -18.30 11.47
CA THR A 110 -18.58 -19.31 12.09
C THR A 110 -17.99 -20.26 11.05
N SER A 111 -18.79 -20.72 10.08
CA SER A 111 -18.30 -21.55 8.96
C SER A 111 -17.26 -20.82 8.11
N LEU A 112 -17.48 -19.53 7.84
CA LEU A 112 -16.51 -18.70 7.10
C LEU A 112 -15.22 -18.48 7.89
N LEU A 113 -15.32 -18.21 9.19
CA LEU A 113 -14.16 -18.06 10.07
C LEU A 113 -13.37 -19.37 10.19
N GLN A 114 -14.05 -20.51 10.25
CA GLN A 114 -13.39 -21.81 10.26
C GLN A 114 -12.63 -22.05 8.95
N LYS A 115 -13.26 -21.81 7.80
CA LYS A 115 -12.60 -21.88 6.48
C LYS A 115 -11.43 -20.90 6.40
N LEU A 116 -11.53 -19.71 6.99
CA LEU A 116 -10.44 -18.75 7.03
C LEU A 116 -9.28 -19.26 7.89
N SER A 117 -9.57 -19.85 9.05
CA SER A 117 -8.57 -20.45 9.94
C SER A 117 -7.84 -21.61 9.28
N GLU A 118 -8.56 -22.49 8.59
CA GLU A 118 -7.99 -23.58 7.80
C GLU A 118 -7.09 -23.04 6.67
N ASN A 119 -7.52 -21.98 5.98
CA ASN A 119 -6.74 -21.34 4.91
C ASN A 119 -5.57 -20.49 5.41
N GLN A 120 -5.57 -20.04 6.67
CA GLN A 120 -4.50 -19.25 7.26
C GLN A 120 -3.17 -20.00 7.27
N THR A 121 -3.20 -21.33 7.39
CA THR A 121 -2.02 -22.20 7.32
C THR A 121 -1.40 -22.20 5.92
N HIS A 122 -2.21 -22.09 4.86
CA HIS A 122 -1.74 -22.06 3.48
C HIS A 122 -1.18 -20.69 3.07
N ILE A 123 -1.79 -19.61 3.56
CA ILE A 123 -1.34 -18.22 3.29
C ILE A 123 0.02 -17.95 3.94
N ASN A 124 0.26 -18.49 5.13
CA ASN A 124 1.54 -18.38 5.82
C ASN A 124 2.51 -19.53 5.51
N SER A 125 2.35 -20.20 4.37
CA SER A 125 3.28 -21.25 3.98
C SER A 125 4.69 -20.68 3.75
N GLU A 126 5.70 -21.40 4.23
CA GLU A 126 7.11 -21.03 4.05
C GLU A 126 7.47 -20.83 2.58
N HIS A 127 6.77 -21.50 1.67
CA HIS A 127 6.93 -21.38 0.23
C HIS A 127 6.57 -19.99 -0.29
N ILE A 128 5.48 -19.39 0.20
CA ILE A 128 5.07 -18.02 -0.18
C ILE A 128 6.05 -17.00 0.41
N GLN A 129 6.52 -17.21 1.65
CA GLN A 129 7.54 -16.36 2.27
C GLN A 129 8.91 -16.47 1.59
N ALA A 130 9.21 -17.60 0.96
CA ALA A 130 10.46 -17.81 0.22
C ALA A 130 10.43 -17.23 -1.21
N VAL A 131 9.28 -16.78 -1.73
CA VAL A 131 9.15 -16.22 -3.09
C VAL A 131 10.12 -15.07 -3.36
N PRO A 132 10.31 -14.07 -2.48
CA PRO A 132 11.28 -12.99 -2.73
C PRO A 132 12.72 -13.50 -2.89
N LYS A 133 13.12 -14.53 -2.13
CA LYS A 133 14.45 -15.13 -2.22
C LYS A 133 14.66 -15.85 -3.55
N PHE A 134 13.63 -16.50 -4.07
CA PHE A 134 13.68 -17.16 -5.38
C PHE A 134 13.58 -16.16 -6.54
N ALA A 135 12.82 -15.07 -6.37
CA ALA A 135 12.69 -14.01 -7.36
C ALA A 135 14.03 -13.35 -7.69
N GLU A 136 14.86 -13.07 -6.68
CA GLU A 136 16.20 -12.49 -6.88
C GLU A 136 17.14 -13.44 -7.64
N LYS A 137 17.12 -14.73 -7.28
CA LYS A 137 17.89 -15.76 -7.99
C LYS A 137 17.41 -15.92 -9.43
N LEU A 138 16.09 -15.89 -9.65
CA LEU A 138 15.49 -15.98 -10.98
C LEU A 138 15.82 -14.76 -11.84
N GLN A 139 15.82 -13.57 -11.27
CA GLN A 139 16.25 -12.34 -11.96
C GLN A 139 17.71 -12.44 -12.42
N THR A 140 18.58 -12.90 -11.53
CA THR A 140 20.01 -13.12 -11.86
C THR A 140 20.17 -14.15 -12.97
N LEU A 141 19.44 -15.27 -12.88
CA LEU A 141 19.47 -16.33 -13.89
C LEU A 141 18.88 -15.88 -15.23
N SER A 142 17.81 -15.08 -15.21
CA SER A 142 17.21 -14.49 -16.40
C SER A 142 18.20 -13.57 -17.12
N ARG A 143 18.98 -12.79 -16.39
CA ARG A 143 20.04 -11.95 -16.99
C ARG A 143 21.11 -12.81 -17.64
N LEU A 144 21.59 -13.84 -16.94
CA LEU A 144 22.58 -14.77 -17.48
C LEU A 144 22.06 -15.48 -18.74
N GLN A 145 20.78 -15.86 -18.75
CA GLN A 145 20.14 -16.50 -19.89
C GLN A 145 20.13 -15.59 -21.13
N ILE A 146 19.86 -14.29 -20.94
CA ILE A 146 19.91 -13.31 -22.04
C ILE A 146 21.32 -13.19 -22.57
N ASP A 147 22.32 -13.04 -21.69
CA ASP A 147 23.73 -12.93 -22.09
C ASP A 147 24.18 -14.20 -22.86
N GLN A 148 23.80 -15.39 -22.38
CA GLN A 148 24.09 -16.66 -23.06
C GLN A 148 23.41 -16.75 -24.43
N GLN A 149 22.17 -16.28 -24.55
CA GLN A 149 21.44 -16.30 -25.81
C GLN A 149 22.10 -15.39 -26.85
N ASP A 150 22.58 -14.21 -26.45
CA ASP A 150 23.31 -13.29 -27.31
C ASP A 150 24.65 -13.87 -27.78
N GLU A 151 25.41 -14.50 -26.87
CA GLU A 151 26.69 -15.13 -27.23
C GLU A 151 26.51 -16.34 -28.16
N VAL A 152 25.48 -17.15 -27.94
CA VAL A 152 25.14 -18.26 -28.84
C VAL A 152 24.75 -17.76 -30.22
N ALA A 153 23.98 -16.66 -30.30
CA ALA A 153 23.62 -16.05 -31.57
C ALA A 153 24.85 -15.55 -32.34
N LYS A 154 25.77 -14.85 -31.67
CA LYS A 154 27.04 -14.38 -32.28
C LYS A 154 27.89 -15.55 -32.78
N LEU A 155 28.08 -16.59 -31.96
CA LEU A 155 28.87 -17.76 -32.33
C LEU A 155 28.26 -18.52 -33.51
N SER A 156 26.93 -18.64 -33.54
CA SER A 156 26.20 -19.24 -34.65
C SER A 156 26.40 -18.46 -35.95
N ASP A 157 26.32 -17.14 -35.90
CA ASP A 157 26.54 -16.27 -37.06
C ASP A 157 27.99 -16.35 -37.57
N GLU A 158 28.97 -16.36 -36.67
CA GLU A 158 30.38 -16.52 -37.02
C GLU A 158 30.65 -17.89 -37.67
N THR A 159 30.10 -18.97 -37.10
CA THR A 159 30.21 -20.31 -37.65
C THR A 159 29.59 -20.39 -39.04
N ARG A 160 28.41 -19.76 -39.23
CA ARG A 160 27.73 -19.70 -40.53
C ARG A 160 28.56 -18.92 -41.57
N ARG A 161 29.19 -17.81 -41.17
CA ARG A 161 30.09 -17.05 -42.05
C ARG A 161 31.32 -17.86 -42.44
N LEU A 162 31.94 -18.55 -41.49
CA LEU A 162 33.09 -19.41 -41.75
C LEU A 162 32.74 -20.56 -42.70
N LEU A 163 31.58 -21.19 -42.49
CA LEU A 163 31.10 -22.26 -43.37
C LEU A 163 30.81 -21.74 -44.79
N SER A 164 30.25 -20.53 -44.92
CA SER A 164 30.06 -19.89 -46.22
C SER A 164 31.40 -19.64 -46.92
N ALA A 165 32.37 -19.05 -46.23
CA ALA A 165 33.69 -18.77 -46.78
C ALA A 165 34.41 -20.05 -47.21
N TYR A 166 34.30 -21.12 -46.42
CA TYR A 166 34.83 -22.43 -46.79
C TYR A 166 34.18 -22.96 -48.07
N ASN A 167 32.85 -22.90 -48.17
CA ASN A 167 32.12 -23.33 -49.37
C ASN A 167 32.55 -22.51 -50.61
N ASP A 168 32.70 -21.20 -50.47
CA ASP A 168 33.17 -20.32 -51.55
C ASP A 168 34.57 -20.69 -52.02
N ILE A 169 35.50 -20.95 -51.09
CA ILE A 169 36.87 -21.38 -51.39
C ILE A 169 36.88 -22.73 -52.10
N VAL A 170 36.10 -23.71 -51.63
CA VAL A 170 36.00 -25.05 -52.24
C VAL A 170 35.42 -24.97 -53.65
N ASN A 171 34.39 -24.15 -53.87
CA ASN A 171 33.81 -23.92 -55.19
C ASN A 171 34.81 -23.25 -56.14
N LEU A 172 35.57 -22.26 -55.67
CA LEU A 172 36.58 -21.59 -56.47
C LEU A 172 37.72 -22.54 -56.84
N LEU A 173 38.23 -23.30 -55.88
CA LEU A 173 39.24 -24.34 -56.11
C LEU A 173 38.76 -25.37 -57.13
N SER A 174 37.51 -25.84 -57.01
CA SER A 174 36.92 -26.80 -57.95
C SER A 174 36.87 -26.24 -59.37
N LYS A 175 36.45 -24.98 -59.54
CA LYS A 175 36.47 -24.29 -60.85
C LYS A 175 37.89 -24.11 -61.38
N GLN A 176 38.84 -23.76 -60.51
CA GLN A 176 40.24 -23.57 -60.89
C GLN A 176 40.88 -24.88 -61.37
N PHE A 177 40.59 -26.00 -60.69
CA PHE A 177 41.05 -27.32 -61.12
C PHE A 177 40.46 -27.72 -62.47
N LEU A 178 39.17 -27.49 -62.70
CA LEU A 178 38.56 -27.75 -64.02
C LEU A 178 39.20 -26.90 -65.13
N MET A 179 39.46 -25.63 -64.85
CA MET A 179 40.12 -24.75 -65.81
C MET A 179 41.56 -25.19 -66.11
N TRP A 180 42.31 -25.59 -65.09
CA TRP A 180 43.65 -26.15 -65.28
C TRP A 180 43.62 -27.45 -66.07
N ASP A 181 42.67 -28.34 -65.81
CA ASP A 181 42.51 -29.60 -66.53
C ASP A 181 42.17 -29.38 -68.02
N ASP A 182 41.29 -28.43 -68.34
CA ASP A 182 40.99 -28.05 -69.72
C ASP A 182 42.23 -27.45 -70.42
N THR A 183 42.95 -26.54 -69.76
CA THR A 183 44.18 -25.98 -70.34
C THR A 183 45.27 -27.05 -70.56
N LEU A 184 45.41 -28.01 -69.64
CA LEU A 184 46.35 -29.12 -69.78
C LEU A 184 45.95 -30.00 -70.98
N THR A 185 44.68 -30.38 -71.07
CA THR A 185 44.13 -31.18 -72.17
C THR A 185 44.35 -30.51 -73.52
N GLN A 186 44.13 -29.19 -73.63
CA GLN A 186 44.38 -28.45 -74.86
C GLN A 186 45.86 -28.45 -75.26
N LEU A 187 46.78 -28.30 -74.29
CA LEU A 187 48.21 -28.37 -74.54
C LEU A 187 48.66 -29.77 -74.96
N GLU A 188 48.11 -30.83 -74.35
CA GLU A 188 48.37 -32.22 -74.72
C GLU A 188 47.91 -32.51 -76.16
N ILE A 189 46.71 -32.07 -76.55
CA ILE A 189 46.21 -32.22 -77.93
C ILE A 189 47.12 -31.48 -78.92
N GLN A 190 47.53 -30.24 -78.62
CA GLN A 190 48.44 -29.48 -79.48
C GLN A 190 49.82 -30.15 -79.61
N ALA A 191 50.32 -30.77 -78.54
CA ALA A 191 51.57 -31.52 -78.55
C ALA A 191 51.46 -32.83 -79.34
N ALA A 192 50.31 -33.51 -79.27
CA ALA A 192 50.04 -34.74 -80.01
C ALA A 192 49.91 -34.52 -81.52
N VAL A 193 49.33 -33.39 -81.95
CA VAL A 193 49.17 -33.03 -83.38
C VAL A 193 50.49 -32.59 -84.03
N LYS A 194 51.49 -32.20 -83.24
CA LYS A 194 52.84 -31.81 -83.73
C LYS A 194 53.80 -33.00 -83.88
N LYS A 195 53.37 -34.23 -83.55
CA LYS A 195 54.10 -35.48 -83.80
C LYS A 195 53.53 -36.20 -85.02
#